data_AF-U6DNC1-F1
#
_entry.id   AF-U6DNC1-F1
#
_cell.length_a   1.000
_cell.length_b   1.000
_cell.length_c   1.000
_cell.angle_alpha   90.00
_cell.angle_beta   90.00
_cell.angle_gamma   90.00
#
_symmetry.space_group_name_H-M   'P 1'
#
loop_
_entity.id
_entity.type
_entity.pdbx_description
1 polymer ?
#
loop_
_entity_poly.entity_id
_entity_poly.type
_entity_poly.pdbx_seq_one_letter_code
_entity_poly.pdbx_strand_id
1 'polypeptide(L)'
;MFDVHVKRIHEYKRQLLNCLHVVTMYNRIKKDPRKLFVPRTVIIGGKAAPGYHMAKMIIKLITSVADVVNNDPVVGSKLKVIFLENYRVSLAEKVIPATDLSEQISTAGTEASGTGNMKFMLNGALTIGTMDGANVEMAEEAGEENLFIFGMRVDDVAALDKKGYEAKEYYEALPELKLAIDQIDNGFFSPQQPDLFKDVINMLFYYDRFKVFADYEAYVKCQEKVSQLYM
;
A
#
# COMPACT_ATOMS: atom_id res chain seq x y z
N MET A 1 -12.82 -0.38 -9.82
CA MET A 1 -11.75 -1.34 -9.47
C MET A 1 -11.73 -1.59 -7.97
N PHE A 2 -11.79 -2.86 -7.55
CA PHE A 2 -11.54 -3.33 -6.18
C PHE A 2 -10.06 -3.70 -6.04
N ASP A 3 -9.36 -2.86 -5.29
CA ASP A 3 -7.92 -2.96 -4.99
C ASP A 3 -7.76 -3.54 -3.58
N VAL A 4 -7.21 -4.74 -3.46
CA VAL A 4 -7.35 -5.54 -2.24
C VAL A 4 -6.01 -5.94 -1.65
N HIS A 5 -5.81 -5.56 -0.38
CA HIS A 5 -4.66 -5.91 0.44
C HIS A 5 -5.10 -6.65 1.72
N VAL A 6 -5.32 -7.96 1.61
CA VAL A 6 -5.76 -8.80 2.73
C VAL A 6 -4.70 -9.81 3.19
N LYS A 7 -4.07 -9.51 4.33
CA LYS A 7 -3.05 -10.35 4.97
C LYS A 7 -2.83 -9.89 6.41
N ARG A 8 -2.00 -10.59 7.19
CA ARG A 8 -1.61 -10.12 8.53
C ARG A 8 -1.04 -8.70 8.43
N ILE A 9 -1.37 -7.84 9.39
CA ILE A 9 -0.77 -6.49 9.44
C ILE A 9 0.63 -6.63 10.05
N HIS A 10 1.63 -6.27 9.25
CA HIS A 10 3.04 -6.33 9.61
C HIS A 10 3.82 -5.33 8.76
N GLU A 11 4.83 -4.68 9.34
CA GLU A 11 5.62 -3.65 8.63
C GLU A 11 6.20 -4.14 7.29
N TYR A 12 6.76 -5.36 7.21
CA TYR A 12 7.30 -5.90 5.94
C TYR A 12 6.25 -6.17 4.86
N LYS A 13 4.97 -6.33 5.24
CA LYS A 13 3.85 -6.51 4.32
C LYS A 13 3.36 -5.16 3.75
N ARG A 14 3.87 -4.06 4.28
CA ARG A 14 3.76 -2.69 3.74
C ARG A 14 2.34 -2.23 3.44
N GLN A 15 1.37 -2.55 4.30
CA GLN A 15 0.07 -1.85 4.26
C GLN A 15 0.22 -0.33 4.41
N LEU A 16 1.31 0.12 5.06
CA LEU A 16 1.68 1.53 5.12
C LEU A 16 2.01 2.12 3.75
N LEU A 17 2.69 1.39 2.87
CA LEU A 17 2.98 1.84 1.49
C LEU A 17 1.68 2.00 0.68
N ASN A 18 0.75 1.05 0.79
CA ASN A 18 -0.59 1.17 0.19
C ASN A 18 -1.34 2.39 0.76
N CYS A 19 -1.28 2.61 2.08
CA CYS A 19 -1.87 3.79 2.71
C CYS A 19 -1.29 5.12 2.18
N LEU A 20 0.03 5.20 1.94
CA LEU A 20 0.64 6.38 1.33
C LEU A 20 0.15 6.61 -0.10
N HIS A 21 -0.05 5.55 -0.88
CA HIS A 21 -0.65 5.65 -2.21
C HIS A 21 -2.11 6.15 -2.15
N VAL A 22 -2.91 5.70 -1.18
CA VAL A 22 -4.27 6.24 -0.95
C VAL A 22 -4.24 7.75 -0.70
N VAL A 23 -3.34 8.22 0.17
CA VAL A 23 -3.16 9.67 0.44
C VAL A 23 -2.74 10.42 -0.84
N THR A 24 -1.87 9.80 -1.64
CA THR A 24 -1.42 10.36 -2.93
C THR A 24 -2.58 10.49 -3.91
N MET A 25 -3.40 9.46 -4.07
CA MET A 25 -4.61 9.50 -4.89
C MET A 25 -5.60 10.57 -4.40
N TYR A 26 -5.82 10.64 -3.09
CA TYR A 26 -6.66 11.66 -2.47
C TYR A 26 -6.18 13.07 -2.85
N ASN A 27 -4.89 13.36 -2.67
CA ASN A 27 -4.30 14.65 -3.01
C ASN A 27 -4.42 14.98 -4.51
N ARG A 28 -4.21 13.99 -5.39
CA ARG A 28 -4.37 14.16 -6.85
C ARG A 28 -5.83 14.49 -7.22
N ILE A 29 -6.80 13.81 -6.61
CA ILE A 29 -8.24 14.07 -6.83
C ILE A 29 -8.61 15.47 -6.33
N LYS A 30 -8.11 15.88 -5.16
CA LYS A 30 -8.36 17.23 -4.61
C LYS A 30 -7.75 18.33 -5.46
N LYS A 31 -6.56 18.08 -6.04
CA LYS A 31 -5.86 19.03 -6.91
C LYS A 31 -6.58 19.28 -8.22
N ASP A 32 -7.13 18.23 -8.84
CA ASP A 32 -7.96 18.35 -10.05
C ASP A 32 -9.22 17.49 -9.96
N PRO A 33 -10.29 18.01 -9.33
CA PRO A 33 -11.54 17.28 -9.18
C PRO A 33 -12.28 17.02 -10.49
N ARG A 34 -11.86 17.57 -11.63
CA ARG A 34 -12.49 17.33 -12.93
C ARG A 34 -11.75 16.29 -13.76
N LYS A 35 -10.49 15.99 -13.41
CA LYS A 35 -9.74 14.91 -14.04
C LYS A 35 -10.47 13.58 -13.90
N LEU A 36 -10.43 12.79 -14.97
CA LEU A 36 -10.94 11.42 -14.98
C LEU A 36 -9.96 10.51 -14.21
N PHE A 37 -10.49 9.76 -13.27
CA PHE A 37 -9.77 8.71 -12.53
C PHE A 37 -10.58 7.43 -12.65
N VAL A 38 -9.91 6.28 -12.80
CA VAL A 38 -10.56 4.98 -12.63
C VAL A 38 -11.05 4.88 -11.19
N PRO A 39 -12.36 4.77 -10.93
CA PRO A 39 -12.88 4.71 -9.56
C PRO A 39 -12.32 3.50 -8.82
N ARG A 40 -11.78 3.73 -7.62
CA ARG A 40 -11.07 2.71 -6.85
C ARG A 40 -11.66 2.56 -5.44
N THR A 41 -11.93 1.31 -5.06
CA THR A 41 -12.22 0.95 -3.67
C THR A 41 -11.04 0.15 -3.15
N VAL A 42 -10.25 0.77 -2.26
CA VAL A 42 -9.10 0.13 -1.62
C VAL A 42 -9.59 -0.60 -0.37
N ILE A 43 -9.41 -1.91 -0.34
CA ILE A 43 -9.91 -2.81 0.70
C ILE A 43 -8.71 -3.43 1.41
N ILE A 44 -8.48 -3.04 2.65
CA ILE A 44 -7.40 -3.56 3.48
C ILE A 44 -8.02 -4.45 4.56
N GLY A 45 -7.44 -5.61 4.82
CA GLY A 45 -7.96 -6.52 5.85
C GLY A 45 -6.87 -7.34 6.51
N GLY A 46 -6.94 -7.48 7.83
CA GLY A 46 -5.90 -8.18 8.56
C GLY A 46 -6.03 -8.06 10.07
N LYS A 47 -5.14 -8.74 10.78
CA LYS A 47 -4.98 -8.64 12.23
C LYS A 47 -3.54 -8.29 12.56
N ALA A 48 -3.35 -7.45 13.56
CA ALA A 48 -2.07 -7.24 14.22
C ALA A 48 -1.96 -8.15 15.45
N ALA A 49 -0.74 -8.55 15.82
CA ALA A 49 -0.52 -9.27 17.07
C ALA A 49 -0.81 -8.33 18.27
N PRO A 50 -1.26 -8.84 19.43
CA PRO A 50 -1.66 -8.01 20.57
C PRO A 50 -0.57 -7.06 21.07
N GLY A 51 0.68 -7.50 21.09
CA GLY A 51 1.83 -6.70 21.53
C GLY A 51 2.47 -5.83 20.43
N TYR A 52 1.98 -5.89 19.18
CA TYR A 52 2.62 -5.21 18.06
C TYR A 52 2.07 -3.80 17.89
N HIS A 53 2.65 -2.86 18.65
CA HIS A 53 2.27 -1.45 18.66
C HIS A 53 2.29 -0.82 17.26
N MET A 54 3.39 -0.92 16.53
CA MET A 54 3.52 -0.29 15.19
C MET A 54 2.46 -0.83 14.20
N ALA A 55 2.20 -2.13 14.20
CA ALA A 55 1.14 -2.70 13.36
C ALA A 55 -0.26 -2.18 13.73
N LYS A 56 -0.54 -1.95 15.03
CA LYS A 56 -1.79 -1.32 15.47
C LYS A 56 -1.87 0.14 15.07
N MET A 57 -0.75 0.88 15.13
CA MET A 57 -0.68 2.26 14.66
C MET A 57 -0.91 2.37 13.14
N ILE A 58 -0.40 1.41 12.36
CA ILE A 58 -0.69 1.32 10.92
C ILE A 58 -2.19 1.08 10.67
N ILE A 59 -2.85 0.19 11.44
CA ILE A 59 -4.31 0.01 11.35
C ILE A 59 -5.03 1.33 11.67
N LYS A 60 -4.64 2.00 12.76
CA LYS A 60 -5.25 3.28 13.16
C LYS A 60 -5.05 4.37 12.12
N LEU A 61 -3.89 4.42 11.47
CA LEU A 61 -3.63 5.36 10.38
C LEU A 61 -4.55 5.08 9.19
N ILE A 62 -4.61 3.83 8.74
CA ILE A 62 -5.47 3.43 7.61
C ILE A 62 -6.94 3.79 7.88
N THR A 63 -7.45 3.51 9.07
CA THR A 63 -8.84 3.85 9.39
C THR A 63 -9.07 5.35 9.50
N SER A 64 -8.10 6.11 10.02
CA SER A 64 -8.23 7.58 10.10
C SER A 64 -8.12 8.26 8.72
N VAL A 65 -7.29 7.73 7.82
CA VAL A 65 -7.28 8.14 6.40
C VAL A 65 -8.60 7.78 5.74
N ALA A 66 -9.13 6.58 5.98
CA ALA A 66 -10.41 6.14 5.43
C ALA A 66 -11.56 7.07 5.85
N ASP A 67 -11.60 7.48 7.12
CA ASP A 67 -12.63 8.40 7.63
C ASP A 67 -12.61 9.74 6.88
N VAL A 68 -11.44 10.30 6.62
CA VAL A 68 -11.30 11.55 5.85
C VAL A 68 -11.70 11.34 4.39
N VAL A 69 -11.12 10.33 3.72
CA VAL A 69 -11.34 10.06 2.29
C VAL A 69 -12.80 9.74 1.99
N ASN A 70 -13.44 8.91 2.82
CA ASN A 70 -14.78 8.43 2.56
C ASN A 70 -15.85 9.50 2.75
N ASN A 71 -15.60 10.50 3.61
CA ASN A 71 -16.51 11.58 3.94
C ASN A 71 -16.24 12.89 3.17
N ASP A 72 -15.20 12.95 2.34
CA ASP A 72 -14.94 14.13 1.50
C ASP A 72 -15.84 14.15 0.25
N PRO A 73 -16.76 15.13 0.12
CA PRO A 73 -17.68 15.22 -1.01
C PRO A 73 -16.98 15.49 -2.34
N VAL A 74 -15.78 16.08 -2.34
CA VAL A 74 -14.98 16.31 -3.56
C VAL A 74 -14.43 15.00 -4.10
N VAL A 75 -14.13 14.05 -3.22
CA VAL A 75 -13.67 12.71 -3.61
C VAL A 75 -14.84 11.88 -4.16
N GLY A 76 -15.99 11.93 -3.49
CA GLY A 76 -17.20 11.25 -3.93
C GLY A 76 -17.00 9.74 -4.10
N SER A 77 -17.33 9.20 -5.27
CA SER A 77 -17.17 7.78 -5.62
C SER A 77 -15.83 7.43 -6.28
N LYS A 78 -14.95 8.41 -6.49
CA LYS A 78 -13.67 8.18 -7.18
C LYS A 78 -12.68 7.37 -6.35
N LEU A 79 -12.72 7.53 -5.03
CA LEU A 79 -11.87 6.79 -4.11
C LEU A 79 -12.68 6.45 -2.85
N LYS A 80 -12.65 5.18 -2.46
CA LYS A 80 -13.13 4.70 -1.16
C LYS A 80 -12.07 3.81 -0.52
N VAL A 81 -12.04 3.83 0.81
CA VAL A 81 -11.10 3.03 1.60
C VAL A 81 -11.89 2.25 2.64
N ILE A 82 -11.71 0.94 2.69
CA ILE A 82 -12.44 0.05 3.59
C ILE A 82 -11.42 -0.78 4.37
N PHE A 83 -11.51 -0.74 5.70
CA PHE A 83 -10.81 -1.70 6.53
C PHE A 83 -11.76 -2.83 6.94
N LEU A 84 -11.43 -4.06 6.55
CA LEU A 84 -12.21 -5.24 6.87
C LEU A 84 -11.91 -5.73 8.29
N GLU A 85 -12.87 -5.51 9.18
CA GLU A 85 -12.78 -5.98 10.56
C GLU A 85 -12.76 -7.51 10.63
N ASN A 86 -11.99 -8.02 11.60
CA ASN A 86 -11.90 -9.45 11.92
C ASN A 86 -11.69 -10.36 10.69
N TYR A 87 -10.78 -9.97 9.79
CA TYR A 87 -10.46 -10.77 8.61
C TYR A 87 -10.16 -12.24 8.97
N ARG A 88 -10.84 -13.14 8.26
CA ARG A 88 -10.88 -14.59 8.47
C ARG A 88 -11.27 -15.28 7.17
N VAL A 89 -11.21 -16.62 7.14
CA VAL A 89 -11.48 -17.43 5.94
C VAL A 89 -12.82 -17.09 5.29
N SER A 90 -13.91 -17.04 6.05
CA SER A 90 -15.25 -16.71 5.50
C SER A 90 -15.35 -15.32 4.87
N LEU A 91 -14.45 -14.39 5.23
CA LEU A 91 -14.37 -13.08 4.57
C LEU A 91 -13.48 -13.14 3.33
N ALA A 92 -12.39 -13.91 3.40
CA ALA A 92 -11.54 -14.19 2.25
C ALA A 92 -12.32 -14.84 1.09
N GLU A 93 -13.21 -15.79 1.38
CA GLU A 93 -14.10 -16.45 0.40
C GLU A 93 -14.98 -15.47 -0.38
N LYS A 94 -15.28 -14.29 0.19
CA LYS A 94 -16.07 -13.25 -0.48
C LYS A 94 -15.20 -12.24 -1.21
N VAL A 95 -14.09 -11.85 -0.58
CA VAL A 95 -13.24 -10.76 -1.06
C VAL A 95 -12.38 -11.23 -2.24
N ILE A 96 -11.83 -12.45 -2.18
CA ILE A 96 -10.93 -12.97 -3.21
C ILE A 96 -11.59 -13.01 -4.60
N PRO A 97 -12.80 -13.59 -4.77
CA PRO A 97 -13.44 -13.63 -6.09
C PRO A 97 -13.94 -12.27 -6.61
N ALA A 98 -14.04 -11.26 -5.74
CA ALA A 98 -14.51 -9.92 -6.09
C ALA A 98 -13.36 -8.95 -6.43
N THR A 99 -12.11 -9.41 -6.38
CA THR A 99 -10.93 -8.55 -6.48
C THR A 99 -10.49 -8.36 -7.91
N ASP A 100 -10.27 -7.11 -8.31
CA ASP A 100 -9.68 -6.77 -9.61
C ASP A 100 -8.14 -6.72 -9.52
N LEU A 101 -7.62 -6.13 -8.44
CA LEU A 101 -6.17 -5.95 -8.20
C LEU A 101 -5.75 -6.51 -6.84
N SER A 102 -4.78 -7.41 -6.86
CA SER A 102 -4.22 -8.07 -5.67
C SER A 102 -2.90 -7.44 -5.23
N GLU A 103 -2.87 -6.90 -4.02
CA GLU A 103 -1.70 -6.23 -3.43
C GLU A 103 -0.72 -7.23 -2.79
N GLN A 104 0.40 -7.47 -3.46
CA GLN A 104 1.46 -8.40 -3.06
C GLN A 104 2.80 -7.68 -2.90
N ILE A 105 2.76 -6.63 -2.08
CA ILE A 105 3.79 -5.59 -2.03
C ILE A 105 4.78 -5.74 -0.88
N SER A 106 5.10 -6.96 -0.44
CA SER A 106 6.10 -7.13 0.64
C SER A 106 7.48 -6.63 0.22
N THR A 107 8.34 -6.23 1.15
CA THR A 107 9.74 -5.87 0.79
C THR A 107 10.44 -7.10 0.22
N ALA A 108 11.17 -6.96 -0.90
CA ALA A 108 11.85 -8.10 -1.51
C ALA A 108 12.80 -8.80 -0.52
N GLY A 109 12.73 -10.13 -0.47
CA GLY A 109 13.49 -10.99 0.43
C GLY A 109 12.82 -11.23 1.80
N THR A 110 11.55 -10.83 2.00
CA THR A 110 10.87 -10.97 3.30
C THR A 110 9.66 -11.91 3.27
N GLU A 111 8.99 -12.07 2.13
CA GLU A 111 7.92 -13.05 1.95
C GLU A 111 8.52 -14.38 1.46
N ALA A 112 8.45 -15.43 2.28
CA ALA A 112 9.00 -16.73 1.90
C ALA A 112 8.25 -17.39 0.73
N SER A 113 6.95 -17.08 0.58
CA SER A 113 6.11 -17.60 -0.50
C SER A 113 4.85 -16.71 -0.59
N GLY A 114 3.81 -17.05 0.16
CA GLY A 114 2.50 -16.41 0.08
C GLY A 114 1.53 -17.31 -0.66
N THR A 115 0.36 -17.57 -0.06
CA THR A 115 -0.71 -18.36 -0.70
C THR A 115 -1.94 -17.52 -1.02
N GLY A 116 -1.97 -16.26 -0.57
CA GLY A 116 -3.03 -15.32 -0.90
C GLY A 116 -2.97 -14.92 -2.37
N ASN A 117 -1.79 -14.54 -2.85
CA ASN A 117 -1.50 -14.21 -4.26
C ASN A 117 -1.98 -15.30 -5.23
N MET A 118 -1.69 -16.59 -4.95
CA MET A 118 -2.15 -17.71 -5.77
C MET A 118 -3.67 -17.79 -5.86
N LYS A 119 -4.37 -17.58 -4.73
CA LYS A 119 -5.85 -17.59 -4.71
C LYS A 119 -6.43 -16.46 -5.55
N PHE A 120 -5.83 -15.28 -5.47
CA PHE A 120 -6.24 -14.12 -6.27
C PHE A 120 -6.03 -14.36 -7.76
N MET A 121 -4.85 -14.84 -8.15
CA MET A 121 -4.54 -15.17 -9.54
C MET A 121 -5.53 -16.20 -10.11
N LEU A 122 -5.80 -17.29 -9.37
CA LEU A 122 -6.78 -18.31 -9.75
C LEU A 122 -8.22 -17.78 -9.89
N ASN A 123 -8.53 -16.65 -9.26
CA ASN A 123 -9.84 -15.99 -9.34
C ASN A 123 -9.85 -14.80 -10.32
N GLY A 124 -8.81 -14.64 -11.14
CA GLY A 124 -8.77 -13.62 -12.20
C GLY A 124 -8.31 -12.23 -11.78
N ALA A 125 -7.85 -12.05 -10.54
CA ALA A 125 -7.27 -10.78 -10.10
C ALA A 125 -5.86 -10.60 -10.66
N LEU A 126 -5.57 -9.42 -11.20
CA LEU A 126 -4.21 -9.06 -11.60
C LEU A 126 -3.37 -8.75 -10.36
N THR A 127 -2.10 -9.12 -10.38
CA THR A 127 -1.20 -8.90 -9.25
C THR A 127 -0.37 -7.63 -9.45
N ILE A 128 -0.38 -6.75 -8.45
CA ILE A 128 0.66 -5.73 -8.27
C ILE A 128 1.57 -6.16 -7.13
N GLY A 129 2.87 -6.22 -7.38
CA GLY A 129 3.77 -6.81 -6.40
C GLY A 129 5.24 -6.56 -6.66
N THR A 130 6.02 -6.84 -5.64
CA THR A 130 7.48 -6.94 -5.75
C THR A 130 7.87 -8.32 -6.24
N MET A 131 9.11 -8.42 -6.72
CA MET A 131 9.70 -9.69 -7.12
C MET A 131 10.22 -10.45 -5.88
N ASP A 132 9.27 -11.02 -5.14
CA ASP A 132 9.48 -11.68 -3.83
C ASP A 132 8.53 -12.86 -3.63
N GLY A 133 8.97 -13.86 -2.88
CA GLY A 133 8.20 -15.07 -2.60
C GLY A 133 7.55 -15.67 -3.85
N ALA A 134 6.31 -16.13 -3.71
CA ALA A 134 5.56 -16.78 -4.78
C ALA A 134 5.19 -15.88 -5.96
N ASN A 135 5.46 -14.56 -5.89
CA ASN A 135 5.27 -13.69 -7.06
C ASN A 135 6.29 -14.00 -8.16
N VAL A 136 7.48 -14.53 -7.81
CA VAL A 136 8.50 -14.94 -8.77
C VAL A 136 7.99 -16.10 -9.62
N GLU A 137 7.56 -17.18 -8.98
CA GLU A 137 6.99 -18.34 -9.66
C GLU A 137 5.72 -17.98 -10.44
N MET A 138 4.88 -17.09 -9.91
CA MET A 138 3.71 -16.60 -10.63
C MET A 138 4.08 -15.83 -11.91
N ALA A 139 5.13 -15.01 -11.88
CA ALA A 139 5.61 -14.29 -13.06
C ALA A 139 6.23 -15.25 -14.10
N GLU A 140 6.94 -16.30 -13.65
CA GLU A 140 7.50 -17.33 -14.52
C GLU A 140 6.40 -18.13 -15.25
N GLU A 141 5.33 -18.50 -14.54
CA GLU A 141 4.24 -19.30 -15.09
C GLU A 141 3.24 -18.47 -15.92
N ALA A 142 2.92 -17.25 -15.48
CA ALA A 142 1.95 -16.39 -16.15
C ALA A 142 2.54 -15.50 -17.25
N GLY A 143 3.87 -15.32 -17.26
CA GLY A 143 4.54 -14.24 -17.98
C GLY A 143 4.56 -12.94 -17.17
N GLU A 144 5.75 -12.34 -17.01
CA GLU A 144 5.95 -11.10 -16.24
C GLU A 144 5.10 -9.94 -16.80
N GLU A 145 4.84 -9.93 -18.11
CA GLU A 145 3.99 -8.94 -18.78
C GLU A 145 2.52 -8.96 -18.34
N ASN A 146 2.08 -10.05 -17.72
CA ASN A 146 0.72 -10.21 -17.20
C ASN A 146 0.61 -9.82 -15.72
N LEU A 147 1.71 -9.35 -15.11
CA LEU A 147 1.76 -8.83 -13.74
C LEU A 147 2.22 -7.37 -13.72
N PHE A 148 1.85 -6.66 -12.67
CA PHE A 148 2.31 -5.31 -12.38
C PHE A 148 3.47 -5.36 -11.38
N ILE A 149 4.66 -5.68 -11.89
CA ILE A 149 5.87 -5.76 -11.08
C ILE A 149 6.50 -4.39 -10.87
N PHE A 150 6.93 -4.11 -9.64
CA PHE A 150 7.64 -2.87 -9.31
C PHE A 150 8.66 -3.06 -8.18
N GLY A 151 9.44 -2.00 -7.97
CA GLY A 151 10.31 -1.84 -6.81
C GLY A 151 11.63 -2.58 -6.93
N MET A 152 12.39 -2.53 -5.84
CA MET A 152 13.68 -3.18 -5.71
C MET A 152 13.57 -4.71 -5.73
N ARG A 153 14.57 -5.37 -6.31
CA ARG A 153 14.80 -6.81 -6.14
C ARG A 153 15.61 -7.07 -4.87
N VAL A 154 15.73 -8.34 -4.47
CA VAL A 154 16.46 -8.76 -3.26
C VAL A 154 17.88 -8.20 -3.21
N ASP A 155 18.60 -8.29 -4.34
CA ASP A 155 19.98 -7.80 -4.43
C ASP A 155 20.07 -6.27 -4.33
N ASP A 156 19.06 -5.54 -4.85
CA ASP A 156 18.99 -4.09 -4.75
C ASP A 156 18.75 -3.64 -3.30
N VAL A 157 17.89 -4.35 -2.56
CA VAL A 157 17.66 -4.10 -1.13
C VAL A 157 18.97 -4.30 -0.35
N ALA A 158 19.68 -5.41 -0.60
CA ALA A 158 20.95 -5.69 0.05
C ALA A 158 22.05 -4.68 -0.32
N ALA A 159 22.08 -4.22 -1.57
CA ALA A 159 23.01 -3.19 -2.02
C ALA A 159 22.72 -1.82 -1.37
N LEU A 160 21.44 -1.45 -1.25
CA LEU A 160 21.02 -0.22 -0.60
C LEU A 160 21.36 -0.21 0.89
N ASP A 161 21.15 -1.34 1.59
CA ASP A 161 21.55 -1.48 2.99
C ASP A 161 23.06 -1.32 3.17
N LYS A 162 23.87 -1.92 2.28
CA LYS A 162 25.34 -1.77 2.32
C LYS A 162 25.81 -0.35 2.02
N LYS A 163 25.10 0.36 1.12
CA LYS A 163 25.41 1.75 0.75
C LYS A 163 25.14 2.72 1.91
N GLY A 164 24.19 2.39 2.79
CA GLY A 164 23.67 3.28 3.81
C GLY A 164 22.40 3.94 3.31
N TYR A 165 21.26 3.39 3.73
CA TYR A 165 19.94 3.89 3.39
C TYR A 165 19.58 5.14 4.22
N GLU A 166 19.19 6.22 3.55
CA GLU A 166 18.70 7.44 4.17
C GLU A 166 17.30 7.78 3.64
N ALA A 167 16.28 7.59 4.48
CA ALA A 167 14.88 7.81 4.13
C ALA A 167 14.62 9.29 3.77
N LYS A 168 15.35 10.22 4.41
CA LYS A 168 15.20 11.66 4.18
C LYS A 168 15.48 12.06 2.74
N GLU A 169 16.40 11.39 2.04
CA GLU A 169 16.70 11.67 0.63
C GLU A 169 15.46 11.51 -0.25
N TYR A 170 14.68 10.45 -0.04
CA TYR A 170 13.44 10.19 -0.78
C TYR A 170 12.34 11.19 -0.43
N TYR A 171 12.20 11.50 0.86
CA TYR A 171 11.23 12.51 1.33
C TYR A 171 11.51 13.90 0.74
N GLU A 172 12.78 14.29 0.60
CA GLU A 172 13.14 15.59 0.01
C GLU A 172 13.02 15.59 -1.52
N ALA A 173 13.33 14.46 -2.18
CA ALA A 173 13.32 14.36 -3.64
C ALA A 173 11.91 14.18 -4.25
N LEU A 174 10.95 13.61 -3.51
CA LEU A 174 9.64 13.21 -4.04
C LEU A 174 8.51 14.10 -3.49
N PRO A 175 7.98 15.06 -4.27
CA PRO A 175 7.00 16.03 -3.77
C PRO A 175 5.68 15.42 -3.27
N GLU A 176 5.20 14.35 -3.92
CA GLU A 176 3.95 13.69 -3.50
C GLU A 176 4.13 12.87 -2.23
N LEU A 177 5.29 12.23 -2.06
CA LEU A 177 5.66 11.58 -0.81
C LEU A 177 5.75 12.61 0.31
N LYS A 178 6.47 13.71 0.06
CA LYS A 178 6.62 14.82 1.01
C LYS A 178 5.26 15.31 1.51
N LEU A 179 4.35 15.62 0.59
CA LEU A 179 3.01 16.10 0.93
C LEU A 179 2.22 15.07 1.77
N ALA A 180 2.26 13.79 1.38
CA ALA A 180 1.57 12.74 2.12
C ALA A 180 2.11 12.60 3.56
N ILE A 181 3.43 12.63 3.72
CA ILE A 181 4.09 12.55 5.03
C ILE A 181 3.81 13.79 5.87
N ASP A 182 3.86 14.99 5.29
CA ASP A 182 3.58 16.25 6.00
C ASP A 182 2.13 16.28 6.50
N GLN A 183 1.16 15.78 5.73
CA GLN A 183 -0.24 15.67 6.16
C GLN A 183 -0.43 14.67 7.32
N ILE A 184 0.28 13.54 7.29
CA ILE A 184 0.21 12.58 8.40
C ILE A 184 0.87 13.18 9.65
N ASP A 185 2.01 13.83 9.49
CA ASP A 185 2.80 14.39 10.60
C ASP A 185 2.18 15.62 11.28
N ASN A 186 1.44 16.44 10.52
CA ASN A 186 0.78 17.64 11.03
C ASN A 186 -0.64 17.39 11.58
N GLY A 187 -1.09 16.13 11.61
CA GLY A 187 -2.39 15.77 12.16
C GLY A 187 -3.57 15.97 11.22
N PHE A 188 -3.37 16.14 9.91
CA PHE A 188 -4.48 16.28 8.95
C PHE A 188 -5.49 15.14 9.04
N PHE A 189 -5.00 13.92 9.26
CA PHE A 189 -5.84 12.71 9.44
C PHE A 189 -6.21 12.42 10.89
N SER A 190 -5.77 13.23 11.85
CA SER A 190 -6.09 13.08 13.29
C SER A 190 -6.17 14.45 13.98
N PRO A 191 -7.07 15.35 13.58
CA PRO A 191 -7.06 16.75 14.04
C PRO A 191 -7.27 16.91 15.56
N GLN A 192 -7.92 15.95 16.22
CA GLN A 192 -8.09 15.95 17.69
C GLN A 192 -6.82 15.50 18.43
N GLN A 193 -5.90 14.81 17.76
CA GLN A 193 -4.63 14.32 18.30
C GLN A 193 -3.55 14.45 17.21
N PRO A 194 -3.02 15.66 16.95
CA PRO A 194 -2.11 15.89 15.83
C PRO A 194 -0.83 15.04 15.89
N ASP A 195 -0.35 14.75 17.10
CA ASP A 195 0.85 13.94 17.32
C ASP A 195 0.60 12.42 17.32
N LEU A 196 -0.63 11.96 17.03
CA LEU A 196 -1.02 10.54 17.12
C LEU A 196 -0.11 9.62 16.30
N PHE A 197 0.37 10.08 15.15
CA PHE A 197 1.17 9.26 14.23
C PHE A 197 2.68 9.53 14.28
N LYS A 198 3.17 10.29 15.26
CA LYS A 198 4.60 10.59 15.40
C LYS A 198 5.48 9.33 15.45
N ASP A 199 5.03 8.27 16.11
CA ASP A 199 5.75 6.99 16.13
C ASP A 199 5.91 6.38 14.72
N VAL A 200 4.87 6.46 13.88
CA VAL A 200 4.91 5.96 12.49
C VAL A 200 5.86 6.81 11.65
N ILE A 201 5.81 8.14 11.82
CA ILE A 201 6.69 9.07 11.11
C ILE A 201 8.15 8.86 11.52
N ASN A 202 8.44 8.78 12.82
CA ASN A 202 9.77 8.49 13.34
C ASN A 202 10.28 7.13 12.86
N MET A 203 9.42 6.11 12.83
CA MET A 203 9.77 4.81 12.27
C MET A 203 10.21 4.94 10.81
N LEU A 204 9.48 5.70 10.00
CA LEU A 204 9.78 5.92 8.58
C LEU A 204 11.09 6.71 8.37
N PHE A 205 11.35 7.75 9.14
CA PHE A 205 12.55 8.58 8.94
C PHE A 205 13.82 7.95 9.51
N TYR A 206 13.74 7.28 10.66
CA TYR A 206 14.94 6.83 11.38
C TYR A 206 15.27 5.35 11.16
N TYR A 207 14.28 4.55 10.76
CA TYR A 207 14.47 3.10 10.68
C TYR A 207 14.12 2.54 9.31
N ASP A 208 12.94 2.89 8.76
CA ASP A 208 12.31 2.35 7.56
C ASP A 208 12.97 1.08 7.01
N ARG A 209 12.91 0.04 7.87
CA ARG A 209 13.60 -1.22 7.65
C ARG A 209 13.12 -1.92 6.38
N PHE A 210 11.90 -1.59 5.97
CA PHE A 210 11.17 -2.23 4.87
C PHE A 210 11.11 -1.35 3.62
N LYS A 211 11.91 -0.28 3.59
CA LYS A 211 12.15 0.56 2.40
C LYS A 211 10.86 1.09 1.79
N VAL A 212 9.93 1.52 2.64
CA VAL A 212 8.66 2.11 2.24
C VAL A 212 8.91 3.34 1.36
N PHE A 213 9.84 4.22 1.73
CA PHE A 213 10.12 5.41 0.92
C PHE A 213 10.88 5.09 -0.36
N ALA A 214 11.81 4.13 -0.33
CA ALA A 214 12.58 3.79 -1.52
C ALA A 214 11.71 3.21 -2.65
N ASP A 215 10.74 2.36 -2.31
CA ASP A 215 9.83 1.76 -3.30
C ASP A 215 8.60 2.63 -3.61
N TYR A 216 8.39 3.75 -2.91
CA TYR A 216 7.19 4.57 -3.04
C TYR A 216 6.95 5.05 -4.48
N GLU A 217 7.97 5.63 -5.13
CA GLU A 217 7.80 6.19 -6.48
C GLU A 217 7.51 5.08 -7.51
N ALA A 218 8.23 3.95 -7.41
CA ALA A 218 8.03 2.80 -8.27
C ALA A 218 6.62 2.22 -8.11
N TYR A 219 6.12 2.14 -6.87
CA TYR A 219 4.76 1.68 -6.59
C TYR A 219 3.71 2.62 -7.19
N VAL A 220 3.83 3.93 -6.98
CA VAL A 220 2.88 4.93 -7.54
C VAL A 220 2.88 4.88 -9.07
N LYS A 221 4.04 4.82 -9.72
CA LYS A 221 4.15 4.69 -11.18
C LYS A 221 3.53 3.37 -11.68
N CYS A 222 3.68 2.28 -10.94
CA CYS A 222 3.07 1.00 -11.31
C CYS A 222 1.54 1.05 -11.18
N GLN A 223 1.02 1.69 -10.12
CA GLN A 223 -0.41 1.92 -9.94
C GLN A 223 -1.05 2.80 -11.02
N GLU A 224 -0.28 3.69 -11.63
CA GLU A 224 -0.70 4.44 -12.81
C GLU A 224 -0.89 3.53 -14.03
N LYS A 225 0.02 2.57 -14.26
CA LYS A 225 -0.12 1.55 -15.32
C LYS A 225 -1.36 0.69 -15.10
N VAL A 226 -1.63 0.28 -13.85
CA VAL A 226 -2.88 -0.43 -13.50
C VAL A 226 -4.09 0.41 -13.89
N SER A 227 -4.09 1.69 -13.53
CA SER A 227 -5.19 2.60 -13.83
C SER A 227 -5.37 2.83 -15.34
N GLN A 228 -4.29 2.80 -16.12
CA GLN A 228 -4.36 2.91 -17.58
C GLN A 228 -4.97 1.65 -18.22
N LEU A 229 -4.66 0.46 -17.69
CA LEU A 229 -5.23 -0.80 -18.20
C LEU A 229 -6.75 -0.89 -17.96
N TYR A 230 -7.23 -0.39 -16.82
CA TYR A 230 -8.64 -0.45 -16.41
C TYR A 230 -9.49 0.76 -16.85
N MET A 231 -8.93 1.70 -17.61
CA MET A 231 -9.63 2.90 -18.09
C MET A 231 -10.46 2.60 -19.35
#